data_AF-A0A2V7HYP1-F1
#
_entry.id   AF-A0A2V7HYP1-F1
#
_cell.length_a   1.000
_cell.length_b   1.000
_cell.length_c   1.000
_cell.angle_alpha   90.00
_cell.angle_beta   90.00
_cell.angle_gamma   90.00
#
_symmetry.space_group_name_H-M   'P 1'
#
loop_
_entity.id
_entity.type
_entity.pdbx_description
1 polymer ?
#
loop_
_entity_poly.entity_id
_entity_poly.type
_entity_poly.pdbx_seq_one_letter_code
_entity_poly.pdbx_strand_id
1 'polypeptide(L)'
;MQEIQSFRGEATLVHVDRIEGMTEEQVGALFHRSRGVEYQAVVHGCREILRPLDRHRTNHRGAVAKLRGRLDGLKRELDRIQGIDYLDTPAGRRARTLWETTAKRLRAAETRPRPAGGRHRTSLPPRGSTWVTRPRPHIDRIASAWLIRRFCDPDAKFAFTDAADAARKGVPFDVLGADFGHHGEDCTFETLVK
;
A
#
# COMPACT_ATOMS: atom_id res chain seq x y z
N MET A 1 30.25 23.45 31.67
CA MET A 1 30.90 24.24 32.75
C MET A 1 32.37 24.59 32.44
N GLN A 2 33.08 23.84 31.58
CA GLN A 2 34.51 24.05 31.35
C GLN A 2 34.85 25.09 30.24
N GLU A 3 33.91 25.44 29.37
CA GLU A 3 34.12 26.40 28.26
C GLU A 3 33.90 27.88 28.62
N ILE A 4 33.26 28.20 29.75
CA ILE A 4 32.92 29.60 30.12
C ILE A 4 34.11 30.29 30.84
N GLN A 5 35.03 29.52 31.43
CA GLN A 5 36.16 30.07 32.19
C GLN A 5 37.31 30.60 31.31
N SER A 6 37.37 30.24 30.04
CA SER A 6 38.46 30.65 29.13
C SER A 6 38.31 32.08 28.58
N PHE A 7 37.13 32.70 28.71
CA PHE A 7 36.83 33.99 28.07
C PHE A 7 36.69 35.21 29.00
N ARG A 8 36.93 35.08 30.32
CA ARG A 8 36.62 36.15 31.31
C ARG A 8 35.20 36.73 31.14
N GLY A 9 34.25 35.93 30.68
CA GLY A 9 32.86 36.34 30.54
C GLY A 9 32.14 36.19 31.87
N GLU A 10 31.48 37.24 32.36
CA GLU A 10 30.47 37.10 33.40
C GLU A 10 29.24 36.38 32.81
N ALA A 11 28.79 35.32 33.47
CA ALA A 11 27.54 34.65 33.14
C ALA A 11 26.53 34.88 34.28
N THR A 12 25.46 35.62 34.00
CA THR A 12 24.35 35.80 34.93
C THR A 12 23.27 34.78 34.61
N LEU A 13 23.01 33.86 35.53
CA LEU A 13 21.86 32.96 35.43
C LEU A 13 20.66 33.65 36.06
N VAL A 14 19.63 33.93 35.26
CA VAL A 14 18.37 34.52 35.74
C VAL A 14 17.30 33.43 35.74
N HIS A 15 16.75 33.13 36.92
CA HIS A 15 15.58 32.27 37.02
C HIS A 15 14.34 33.12 36.73
N VAL A 16 13.61 32.79 35.67
CA VAL A 16 12.39 33.49 35.27
C VAL A 16 11.20 32.62 35.68
N ASP A 17 10.46 33.05 36.70
CA ASP A 17 9.32 32.27 37.22
C ASP A 17 8.13 32.23 36.25
N ARG A 18 7.99 33.25 35.38
CA ARG A 18 6.96 33.32 34.32
C ARG A 18 7.45 34.12 33.12
N ILE A 19 7.23 33.59 31.92
CA ILE A 19 7.44 34.32 30.66
C ILE A 19 6.11 34.98 30.31
N GLU A 20 6.05 36.31 30.24
CA GLU A 20 4.84 37.08 29.87
C GLU A 20 3.59 36.74 30.72
N GLY A 21 3.78 36.28 31.96
CA GLY A 21 2.67 35.86 32.83
C GLY A 21 2.06 34.49 32.47
N MET A 22 2.62 33.77 31.50
CA MET A 22 2.20 32.43 31.12
C MET A 22 2.66 31.38 32.13
N THR A 23 1.86 30.31 32.30
CA THR A 23 2.28 29.10 33.00
C THR A 23 3.18 28.24 32.12
N GLU A 24 3.93 27.32 32.73
CA GLU A 24 4.78 26.37 32.01
C GLU A 24 3.97 25.52 31.01
N GLU A 25 2.75 25.12 31.36
CA GLU A 25 1.85 24.38 30.46
C GLU A 25 1.44 25.22 29.25
N GLN A 26 1.21 26.53 29.43
CA GLN A 26 0.84 27.43 28.34
C GLN A 26 2.01 27.64 27.37
N VAL A 27 3.22 27.76 27.90
CA VAL A 27 4.46 27.82 27.10
C VAL A 27 4.69 26.49 26.36
N GLY A 28 4.55 25.35 27.04
CA GLY A 28 4.64 24.02 26.43
C GLY A 28 3.60 23.82 25.32
N ALA A 29 2.37 24.27 25.53
CA ALA A 29 1.30 24.19 24.53
C ALA A 29 1.59 25.02 23.27
N LEU A 30 2.26 26.17 23.39
CA LEU A 30 2.71 26.95 22.23
C LEU A 30 3.73 26.17 21.40
N PHE A 31 4.70 25.53 22.06
CA PHE A 31 5.70 24.71 21.39
C PHE A 31 5.08 23.50 20.70
N HIS A 32 4.20 22.77 21.39
CA HIS A 32 3.46 21.63 20.83
C HIS A 32 2.63 22.03 19.62
N ARG A 33 1.99 23.21 19.63
CA ARG A 33 1.27 23.72 18.47
C ARG A 33 2.22 23.98 17.29
N SER A 34 3.33 24.66 17.55
CA SER A 34 4.33 24.98 16.53
C SER A 34 4.91 23.72 15.87
N ARG A 35 5.46 22.79 16.66
CA ARG A 35 5.98 21.50 16.16
C ARG A 35 4.89 20.60 15.57
N GLY A 36 3.67 20.69 16.11
CA GLY A 36 2.52 19.94 15.65
C GLY A 36 2.26 20.13 14.15
N VAL A 37 2.40 21.35 13.63
CA VAL A 37 2.22 21.65 12.20
C VAL A 37 3.21 20.88 11.33
N GLU A 38 4.49 20.84 11.72
CA GLU A 38 5.54 20.12 10.99
C GLU A 38 5.30 18.61 10.99
N TYR A 39 4.94 18.04 12.15
CA TYR A 39 4.56 16.63 12.21
C TYR A 39 3.32 16.30 11.38
N GLN A 40 2.34 17.21 11.29
CA GLN A 40 1.17 17.01 10.43
C GLN A 40 1.54 16.97 8.95
N ALA A 41 2.55 17.73 8.50
CA ALA A 41 3.05 17.64 7.14
C ALA A 41 3.63 16.24 6.82
N VAL A 42 4.39 15.65 7.76
CA VAL A 42 4.89 14.27 7.63
C VAL A 42 3.74 13.27 7.58
N VAL A 43 2.74 13.43 8.45
CA VAL A 43 1.53 12.58 8.48
C VAL A 43 0.79 12.65 7.14
N HIS A 44 0.60 13.86 6.60
CA HIS A 44 -0.05 14.06 5.31
C HIS A 44 0.74 13.38 4.17
N GLY A 45 2.07 13.58 4.14
CA GLY A 45 2.94 12.93 3.16
C GLY A 45 2.84 11.41 3.17
N CYS A 46 2.77 10.80 4.37
CA CYS A 46 2.59 9.35 4.51
C CYS A 46 1.23 8.88 3.95
N ARG A 47 0.14 9.61 4.24
CA ARG A 47 -1.20 9.28 3.70
C ARG A 47 -1.23 9.36 2.17
N GLU A 48 -0.55 10.33 1.59
CA GLU A 48 -0.43 10.46 0.13
C GLU A 48 0.35 9.32 -0.53
N ILE A 49 1.24 8.66 0.20
CA ILE A 49 1.93 7.44 -0.26
C ILE A 49 1.03 6.20 -0.10
N LEU A 50 0.24 6.13 0.98
CA LEU A 50 -0.66 5.00 1.23
C LEU A 50 -1.82 4.94 0.23
N ARG A 51 -2.39 6.10 -0.16
CA ARG A 51 -3.51 6.19 -1.13
C ARG A 51 -3.30 5.37 -2.41
N PRO A 52 -2.18 5.50 -3.16
CA PRO A 52 -1.94 4.70 -4.36
C PRO A 52 -1.65 3.22 -4.07
N LEU A 53 -1.10 2.88 -2.89
CA LEU A 53 -0.87 1.48 -2.50
C LEU A 53 -2.19 0.76 -2.22
N ASP A 54 -3.16 1.44 -1.59
CA ASP A 54 -4.46 0.87 -1.24
C ASP A 54 -5.37 0.67 -2.46
N ARG A 55 -5.19 1.45 -3.53
CA ARG A 55 -6.02 1.42 -4.74
C ARG A 55 -5.72 0.27 -5.71
N HIS A 56 -4.88 -0.71 -5.35
CA HIS A 56 -4.57 -1.90 -6.16
C HIS A 56 -4.27 -1.60 -7.64
N ARG A 57 -3.11 -0.99 -7.94
CA ARG A 57 -2.54 -1.01 -9.31
C ARG A 57 -1.08 -0.56 -9.42
N THR A 58 -0.25 -0.67 -8.38
CA THR A 58 1.19 -0.38 -8.53
C THR A 58 1.93 -1.57 -9.17
N ASN A 59 1.50 -2.00 -10.35
CA ASN A 59 2.19 -3.01 -11.16
C ASN A 59 3.42 -2.46 -11.90
N HIS A 60 3.82 -1.22 -11.61
CA HIS A 60 5.01 -0.60 -12.21
C HIS A 60 6.06 -0.32 -11.14
N ARG A 61 7.18 -1.05 -11.19
CA ARG A 61 8.39 -0.84 -10.36
C ARG A 61 8.83 0.63 -10.30
N GLY A 62 8.69 1.37 -11.40
CA GLY A 62 9.05 2.80 -11.46
C GLY A 62 8.21 3.69 -10.53
N ALA A 63 6.92 3.38 -10.37
CA ALA A 63 6.06 4.11 -9.43
C ALA A 63 6.47 3.82 -7.98
N VAL A 64 6.79 2.56 -7.68
CA VAL A 64 7.19 2.13 -6.33
C VAL A 64 8.54 2.73 -5.92
N ALA A 65 9.53 2.77 -6.82
CA ALA A 65 10.81 3.44 -6.58
C ALA A 65 10.64 4.94 -6.28
N LYS A 66 9.74 5.63 -7.00
CA LYS A 66 9.40 7.04 -6.73
C LYS A 66 8.75 7.21 -5.36
N LEU A 67 7.84 6.32 -4.97
CA LEU A 67 7.21 6.34 -3.64
C LEU A 67 8.24 6.10 -2.53
N ARG A 68 9.24 5.24 -2.75
CA ARG A 68 10.36 5.06 -1.82
C ARG A 68 11.15 6.35 -1.62
N GLY A 69 11.59 6.99 -2.70
CA GLY A 69 12.36 8.23 -2.58
C GLY A 69 11.60 9.32 -1.81
N ARG A 70 10.27 9.40 -1.99
CA ARG A 70 9.40 10.28 -1.19
C ARG A 70 9.37 9.87 0.29
N LEU A 71 9.23 8.58 0.58
CA LEU A 71 9.22 8.06 1.96
C LEU A 71 10.55 8.32 2.69
N ASP A 72 11.67 8.19 2.01
CA ASP A 72 13.01 8.49 2.55
C ASP A 72 13.18 9.99 2.82
N GLY A 73 12.58 10.85 1.99
CA GLY A 73 12.47 12.28 2.27
C GLY A 73 11.67 12.58 3.54
N LEU A 74 10.50 11.93 3.70
CA LEU A 74 9.68 12.07 4.91
C LEU A 74 10.39 11.56 6.17
N LYS A 75 11.24 10.53 6.06
CA LYS A 75 12.05 10.04 7.18
C LYS A 75 13.05 11.09 7.64
N ARG A 76 13.79 11.68 6.70
CA ARG A 76 14.76 12.75 7.01
C ARG A 76 14.09 13.95 7.66
N GLU A 77 12.91 14.32 7.18
CA GLU A 77 12.13 15.41 7.77
C GLU A 77 11.63 15.05 9.18
N LEU A 78 11.13 13.83 9.37
CA LEU A 78 10.74 13.35 10.70
C LEU A 78 11.91 13.39 11.69
N ASP A 79 13.09 12.94 11.27
CA ASP A 79 14.30 12.94 12.11
C ASP A 79 14.75 14.37 12.44
N ARG A 80 14.67 15.28 11.46
CA ARG A 80 14.98 16.70 11.65
C ARG A 80 14.08 17.32 12.71
N ILE A 81 12.76 17.10 12.62
CA ILE A 81 11.79 17.65 13.59
C ILE A 81 12.04 17.06 14.97
N GLN A 82 12.28 15.74 15.06
CA GLN A 82 12.57 15.07 16.34
C GLN A 82 13.88 15.55 16.98
N GLY A 83 14.89 15.89 16.17
CA GLY A 83 16.15 16.44 16.68
C GLY A 83 16.02 17.84 17.32
N ILE A 84 14.90 18.54 17.10
CA ILE A 84 14.65 19.89 17.63
C ILE A 84 13.40 19.96 18.51
N ASP A 85 12.76 18.83 18.82
CA ASP A 85 11.53 18.73 19.63
C ASP A 85 11.87 18.34 21.06
N TYR A 86 12.36 19.30 21.85
CA TYR A 86 12.80 19.08 23.23
C TYR A 86 11.66 18.86 24.24
N LEU A 87 10.40 19.09 23.84
CA LEU A 87 9.21 18.98 24.70
C LEU A 87 8.30 17.80 24.30
N ASP A 88 8.82 16.85 23.53
CA ASP A 88 8.15 15.59 23.17
C ASP A 88 6.71 15.78 22.67
N THR A 89 6.55 16.59 21.64
CA THR A 89 5.24 16.94 21.11
C THR A 89 4.42 15.67 20.79
N PRO A 90 3.19 15.50 21.33
CA PRO A 90 2.42 14.27 21.16
C PRO A 90 2.16 13.86 19.70
N ALA A 91 2.15 14.84 18.78
CA ALA A 91 2.02 14.59 17.34
C ALA A 91 3.19 13.77 16.77
N GLY A 92 4.38 13.84 17.37
CA GLY A 92 5.58 13.13 16.92
C GLY A 92 5.44 11.61 16.96
N ARG A 93 4.78 11.06 18.01
CA ARG A 93 4.48 9.62 18.08
C ARG A 93 3.58 9.18 16.92
N ARG A 94 2.52 9.94 16.66
CA ARG A 94 1.60 9.66 15.54
C ARG A 94 2.30 9.70 14.18
N ALA A 95 3.15 10.69 13.95
CA ALA A 95 3.93 10.80 12.71
C ALA A 95 4.87 9.60 12.53
N ARG A 96 5.58 9.20 13.59
CA ARG A 96 6.48 8.03 13.60
C ARG A 96 5.75 6.74 13.27
N THR A 97 4.68 6.43 14.00
CA THR A 97 3.90 5.19 13.78
C THR A 97 3.33 5.12 12.36
N LEU A 98 2.87 6.25 11.81
CA LEU A 98 2.35 6.26 10.46
C LEU A 98 3.45 6.08 9.41
N TRP A 99 4.61 6.68 9.62
CA TRP A 99 5.77 6.47 8.74
C TRP A 99 6.21 5.00 8.74
N GLU A 100 6.33 4.37 9.90
CA GLU A 100 6.68 2.95 10.05
C GLU A 100 5.68 2.04 9.32
N THR A 101 4.38 2.32 9.48
CA THR A 101 3.30 1.60 8.79
C THR A 101 3.42 1.75 7.27
N THR A 102 3.69 2.97 6.80
CA THR A 102 3.88 3.27 5.38
C THR A 102 5.10 2.54 4.81
N ALA A 103 6.21 2.52 5.56
CA ALA A 103 7.42 1.79 5.19
C ALA A 103 7.18 0.29 5.08
N LYS A 104 6.46 -0.30 6.04
CA LYS A 104 6.11 -1.72 6.02
C LYS A 104 5.26 -2.08 4.79
N ARG A 105 4.23 -1.27 4.50
CA ARG A 105 3.36 -1.49 3.33
C ARG A 105 4.10 -1.36 2.02
N LEU A 106 4.96 -0.34 1.89
CA LEU A 106 5.73 -0.13 0.68
C LEU A 106 6.75 -1.26 0.44
N ARG A 107 7.42 -1.74 1.49
CA ARG A 107 8.29 -2.92 1.40
C ARG A 107 7.54 -4.15 0.91
N ALA A 108 6.35 -4.42 1.45
CA ALA A 108 5.54 -5.54 1.02
C ALA A 108 5.13 -5.44 -0.48
N ALA A 109 4.89 -4.23 -0.97
CA ALA A 109 4.57 -4.00 -2.39
C ALA A 109 5.75 -4.29 -3.33
N GLU A 110 6.99 -4.21 -2.84
CA GLU A 110 8.19 -4.44 -3.65
C GLU A 110 8.69 -5.86 -3.65
N THR A 111 8.55 -6.52 -2.50
CA THR A 111 8.88 -7.94 -2.34
C THR A 111 7.78 -8.84 -2.87
N ARG A 112 6.64 -8.27 -3.29
CA ARG A 112 5.55 -9.02 -3.91
C ARG A 112 6.10 -9.82 -5.10
N PRO A 113 5.98 -11.16 -5.09
CA PRO A 113 6.43 -11.99 -6.20
C PRO A 113 5.75 -11.53 -7.48
N ARG A 114 6.54 -11.35 -8.55
CA ARG A 114 5.98 -11.14 -9.87
C ARG A 114 5.28 -12.45 -10.26
N PRO A 115 4.04 -12.45 -10.78
CA PRO A 115 3.54 -13.63 -11.45
C PRO A 115 4.56 -14.00 -12.53
N ALA A 116 5.10 -15.22 -12.46
CA ALA A 116 6.04 -15.71 -13.45
C ALA A 116 5.44 -15.46 -14.83
N GLY A 117 6.14 -14.69 -15.66
CA GLY A 117 5.66 -14.34 -16.98
C GLY A 117 5.71 -15.57 -17.88
N GLY A 118 4.66 -16.37 -17.86
CA GLY A 118 4.33 -17.35 -18.89
C GLY A 118 3.29 -16.74 -19.83
N ARG A 119 3.68 -16.53 -21.09
CA ARG A 119 2.80 -16.07 -22.15
C ARG A 119 1.75 -17.15 -22.47
N HIS A 120 0.58 -17.06 -21.87
CA HIS A 120 -0.66 -17.47 -22.52
C HIS A 120 -1.67 -16.34 -22.36
N ARG A 121 -1.45 -15.22 -23.06
CA ARG A 121 -2.58 -14.39 -23.48
C ARG A 121 -3.31 -15.18 -24.55
N THR A 122 -4.01 -16.23 -24.16
CA THR A 122 -5.11 -16.73 -24.97
C THR A 122 -6.04 -15.54 -25.15
N SER A 123 -6.16 -15.08 -26.38
CA SER A 123 -7.09 -14.01 -26.72
C SER A 123 -8.44 -14.40 -26.13
N LEU A 124 -9.04 -13.51 -25.34
CA LEU A 124 -10.38 -13.75 -24.82
C LEU A 124 -11.30 -14.12 -26.00
N PRO A 125 -12.16 -15.14 -25.82
CA PRO A 125 -13.08 -15.55 -26.87
C PRO A 125 -14.04 -14.39 -27.21
N PRO A 126 -14.71 -14.43 -28.37
CA PRO A 126 -15.70 -13.43 -28.74
C PRO A 126 -16.79 -13.25 -27.67
N ARG A 127 -17.36 -12.04 -27.57
CA ARG A 127 -18.50 -11.80 -26.68
C ARG A 127 -19.67 -12.72 -27.01
N GLY A 128 -20.42 -13.10 -25.98
CA GLY A 128 -21.54 -14.04 -26.12
C GLY A 128 -21.11 -15.51 -26.22
N SER A 129 -19.86 -15.83 -25.88
CA SER A 129 -19.34 -17.19 -25.98
C SER A 129 -19.95 -18.09 -24.91
N THR A 130 -20.07 -19.39 -25.23
CA THR A 130 -20.45 -20.40 -24.24
C THR A 130 -19.20 -20.91 -23.54
N TRP A 131 -19.11 -20.64 -22.24
CA TRP A 131 -18.07 -21.09 -21.32
C TRP A 131 -18.51 -22.37 -20.63
N VAL A 132 -17.63 -23.37 -20.61
CA VAL A 132 -17.97 -24.73 -20.23
C VAL A 132 -17.05 -25.23 -19.12
N THR A 133 -17.64 -25.77 -18.06
CA THR A 133 -16.89 -26.42 -16.96
C THR A 133 -17.56 -27.73 -16.53
N ARG A 134 -17.00 -28.41 -15.54
CA ARG A 134 -17.54 -29.68 -15.01
C ARG A 134 -18.78 -29.45 -14.14
N PRO A 135 -19.74 -30.39 -14.09
CA PRO A 135 -20.87 -30.34 -13.16
C PRO A 135 -20.40 -30.24 -11.70
N ARG A 136 -21.30 -29.74 -10.83
CA ARG A 136 -21.05 -29.51 -9.39
C ARG A 136 -19.89 -28.53 -9.13
N PRO A 137 -20.06 -27.24 -9.47
CA PRO A 137 -19.00 -26.26 -9.34
C PRO A 137 -18.67 -25.96 -7.86
N HIS A 138 -17.38 -25.94 -7.55
CA HIS A 138 -16.86 -25.46 -6.26
C HIS A 138 -16.72 -23.93 -6.30
N ILE A 139 -16.43 -23.31 -5.14
CA ILE A 139 -16.38 -21.85 -4.96
C ILE A 139 -15.55 -21.16 -6.05
N ASP A 140 -14.38 -21.69 -6.41
CA ASP A 140 -13.49 -21.11 -7.44
C ASP A 140 -14.17 -21.00 -8.82
N ARG A 141 -14.93 -22.03 -9.23
CA ARG A 141 -15.66 -22.03 -10.52
C ARG A 141 -16.77 -20.99 -10.54
N ILE A 142 -17.46 -20.81 -9.41
CA ILE A 142 -18.53 -19.82 -9.26
C ILE A 142 -17.93 -18.41 -9.32
N ALA A 143 -16.82 -18.18 -8.60
CA ALA A 143 -16.10 -16.91 -8.62
C ALA A 143 -15.54 -16.60 -10.02
N SER A 144 -14.98 -17.59 -10.71
CA SER A 144 -14.47 -17.46 -12.07
C SER A 144 -15.59 -17.15 -13.06
N ALA A 145 -16.75 -17.81 -12.97
CA ALA A 145 -17.90 -17.51 -13.81
C ALA A 145 -18.43 -16.08 -13.60
N TRP A 146 -18.48 -15.62 -12.35
CA TRP A 146 -18.81 -14.22 -12.03
C TRP A 146 -17.81 -13.24 -12.65
N LEU A 147 -16.51 -13.53 -12.52
CA LEU A 147 -15.43 -12.70 -13.06
C LEU A 147 -15.51 -12.61 -14.59
N ILE A 148 -15.68 -13.75 -15.26
CA ILE A 148 -15.87 -13.85 -16.71
C ILE A 148 -17.03 -12.94 -17.14
N ARG A 149 -18.20 -13.10 -16.50
CA ARG A 149 -19.39 -12.31 -16.81
C ARG A 149 -19.15 -10.80 -16.60
N ARG A 150 -18.43 -10.44 -15.55
CA ARG A 150 -18.29 -9.04 -15.14
C ARG A 150 -17.25 -8.28 -15.95
N PHE A 151 -16.15 -8.93 -16.32
CA PHE A 151 -14.97 -8.25 -16.85
C PHE A 151 -14.49 -8.76 -18.21
N CYS A 152 -14.82 -10.00 -18.60
CA CYS A 152 -14.36 -10.59 -19.85
C CYS A 152 -15.45 -10.57 -20.93
N ASP A 153 -16.62 -11.12 -20.61
CA ASP A 153 -17.74 -11.33 -21.53
C ASP A 153 -19.09 -11.13 -20.81
N PRO A 154 -19.67 -9.91 -20.87
CA PRO A 154 -20.98 -9.61 -20.30
C PRO A 154 -22.11 -10.52 -20.80
N ASP A 155 -21.98 -11.04 -22.03
CA ASP A 155 -23.02 -11.82 -22.70
C ASP A 155 -22.75 -13.32 -22.65
N ALA A 156 -21.75 -13.76 -21.86
CA ALA A 156 -21.36 -15.15 -21.70
C ALA A 156 -22.54 -16.13 -21.56
N LYS A 157 -22.36 -17.39 -21.92
CA LYS A 157 -23.31 -18.46 -21.55
C LYS A 157 -22.54 -19.50 -20.78
N PHE A 158 -23.14 -20.14 -19.78
CA PHE A 158 -22.45 -21.17 -19.00
C PHE A 158 -23.12 -22.51 -19.24
N ALA A 159 -22.31 -23.53 -19.53
CA ALA A 159 -22.75 -24.91 -19.68
C ALA A 159 -21.89 -25.86 -18.84
N PHE A 160 -22.47 -27.00 -18.48
CA PHE A 160 -21.80 -28.03 -17.70
C PHE A 160 -21.68 -29.31 -18.52
N THR A 161 -20.46 -29.86 -18.62
CA THR A 161 -20.21 -31.13 -19.32
C THR A 161 -18.97 -31.83 -18.76
N ASP A 162 -18.82 -33.11 -19.07
CA ASP A 162 -17.60 -33.84 -18.73
C ASP A 162 -16.37 -33.24 -19.44
N ALA A 163 -15.21 -33.32 -18.78
CA ALA A 163 -13.98 -32.66 -19.23
C ALA A 163 -13.60 -33.00 -20.68
N ALA A 164 -13.83 -34.25 -21.11
CA ALA A 164 -13.54 -34.73 -22.45
C ALA A 164 -14.36 -34.02 -23.55
N ASP A 165 -15.56 -33.52 -23.21
CA ASP A 165 -16.47 -32.88 -24.16
C ASP A 165 -16.44 -31.35 -24.09
N ALA A 166 -15.72 -30.77 -23.13
CA ALA A 166 -15.77 -29.34 -22.84
C ALA A 166 -15.39 -28.49 -24.06
N ALA A 167 -14.28 -28.81 -24.72
CA ALA A 167 -13.79 -28.09 -25.90
C ALA A 167 -14.71 -28.22 -27.12
N ARG A 168 -15.55 -29.27 -27.18
CA ARG A 168 -16.53 -29.47 -28.27
C ARG A 168 -17.79 -28.64 -28.08
N LYS A 169 -18.13 -28.29 -26.83
CA LYS A 169 -19.37 -27.57 -26.47
C LYS A 169 -19.17 -26.07 -26.25
N GLY A 170 -17.93 -25.62 -26.14
CA GLY A 170 -17.60 -24.20 -25.97
C GLY A 170 -16.18 -24.00 -25.44
N VAL A 171 -15.96 -22.84 -24.81
CA VAL A 171 -14.68 -22.44 -24.24
C VAL A 171 -14.50 -23.10 -22.87
N PRO A 172 -13.56 -24.05 -22.71
CA PRO A 172 -13.36 -24.71 -21.42
C PRO A 172 -12.78 -23.73 -20.39
N PHE A 173 -13.31 -23.74 -19.17
CA PHE A 173 -12.68 -23.07 -18.03
C PHE A 173 -12.71 -23.96 -16.79
N ASP A 174 -11.66 -23.87 -15.98
CA ASP A 174 -11.44 -24.72 -14.81
C ASP A 174 -11.53 -26.23 -15.09
N VAL A 175 -11.04 -26.62 -16.27
CA VAL A 175 -10.89 -28.01 -16.70
C VAL A 175 -9.40 -28.27 -16.93
N LEU A 176 -8.95 -29.50 -16.67
CA LEU A 176 -7.56 -29.89 -16.90
C LEU A 176 -7.18 -29.67 -18.37
N GLY A 177 -6.10 -28.91 -18.61
CA GLY A 177 -5.65 -28.57 -19.96
C GLY A 177 -6.45 -27.47 -20.65
N ALA A 178 -7.39 -26.82 -19.96
CA ALA A 178 -8.09 -25.64 -20.48
C ALA A 178 -7.16 -24.43 -20.51
N ASP A 179 -7.29 -23.62 -21.56
CA ASP A 179 -6.65 -22.31 -21.67
C ASP A 179 -7.00 -21.40 -20.47
N PHE A 180 -8.25 -21.47 -20.00
CA PHE A 180 -8.76 -20.74 -18.85
C PHE A 180 -8.92 -21.68 -17.63
N GLY A 181 -7.85 -22.39 -17.27
CA GLY A 181 -7.81 -23.34 -16.16
C GLY A 181 -6.80 -22.97 -15.08
N HIS A 182 -6.42 -23.93 -14.25
CA HIS A 182 -5.32 -23.81 -13.30
C HIS A 182 -3.98 -23.80 -14.06
N HIS A 183 -3.09 -22.86 -13.73
CA HIS A 183 -1.76 -22.76 -14.32
C HIS A 183 -0.70 -22.55 -13.24
N GLY A 184 0.18 -23.54 -13.08
CA GLY A 184 1.15 -23.54 -11.97
C GLY A 184 0.44 -23.56 -10.62
N GLU A 185 0.75 -22.58 -9.77
CA GLU A 185 0.12 -22.41 -8.44
C GLU A 185 -1.18 -21.59 -8.50
N ASP A 186 -1.55 -21.05 -9.66
CA ASP A 186 -2.71 -20.18 -9.80
C ASP A 186 -4.00 -20.98 -10.00
N CYS A 187 -5.06 -20.60 -9.29
CA CYS A 187 -6.40 -21.09 -9.62
C CYS A 187 -6.95 -20.42 -10.89
N THR A 188 -8.10 -20.90 -11.38
CA THR A 188 -8.72 -20.35 -12.61
C THR A 188 -9.07 -18.87 -12.44
N PHE A 189 -9.53 -18.47 -11.26
CA PHE A 189 -9.83 -17.07 -10.97
C PHE A 189 -8.57 -16.19 -11.11
N GLU A 190 -7.46 -16.61 -10.52
CA GLU A 190 -6.19 -15.87 -10.58
C GLU A 190 -5.62 -15.81 -12.00
N THR A 191 -5.77 -16.89 -12.76
CA THR A 191 -5.42 -16.92 -14.20
C THR A 191 -6.19 -15.87 -14.98
N LEU A 192 -7.50 -15.72 -14.75
CA LEU A 192 -8.36 -14.78 -15.47
C LEU A 192 -8.13 -13.30 -15.09
N VAL A 193 -7.54 -13.01 -13.92
CA VAL A 193 -7.26 -11.64 -13.44
C VAL A 193 -5.93 -11.08 -13.97
N LYS A 194 -5.03 -11.94 -14.45
CA LYS A 194 -3.69 -11.56 -14.92
C LYS A 194 -3.70 -10.98 -16.33
#